data_AF-A0A9W7GQC8-F1
#
_entry.id   AF-A0A9W7GQC8-F1
#
_cell.length_a   1.000
_cell.length_b   1.000
_cell.length_c   1.000
_cell.angle_alpha   90.00
_cell.angle_beta   90.00
_cell.angle_gamma   90.00
#
_symmetry.space_group_name_H-M   'P 1'
#
loop_
_entity.id
_entity.type
_entity.pdbx_description
1 polymer ?
#
loop_
_entity_poly.entity_id
_entity_poly.type
_entity_poly.pdbx_seq_one_letter_code
_entity_poly.pdbx_strand_id
1 'polypeptide(L)'
;MIEFVLTCFGPFAGITSNPTQTIIYGTPCPPHPPPSCGPITELLKSRPLSHPHVQIHTYLLPVSISGVTSAMSDIFNRHCPYPCLGTTRTVVFLHLGVDGSQAPPSQGAFKLERRGYNNATFRVPDNDGAQPTNQPIDQDQGLDCYLGSLCSYSNDSESSEEGSTTPRTSASPLVDSLVSNLKTKYGDLVEASDDAGRFVCNYTLYTTGRRIREYKSKVEEGGGGGGGDGEGKGVEAMTVFLHVPKFELLGGEIQVEFVRDVMEGICGLMEGGEEGALN
;
A
#
# COMPACT_ATOMS: atom_id res chain seq x y z
N MET A 1 -12.83 -7.44 -11.33
CA MET A 1 -11.64 -8.26 -10.99
C MET A 1 -10.81 -7.48 -10.00
N ILE A 2 -10.26 -8.12 -8.96
CA ILE A 2 -9.31 -7.48 -8.04
C ILE A 2 -7.90 -7.99 -8.35
N GLU A 3 -6.95 -7.07 -8.51
CA GLU A 3 -5.53 -7.36 -8.58
C GLU A 3 -4.84 -6.84 -7.32
N PHE A 4 -4.15 -7.71 -6.61
CA PHE A 4 -3.24 -7.32 -5.54
C PHE A 4 -1.80 -7.26 -6.06
N VAL A 5 -1.17 -6.10 -5.90
CA VAL A 5 0.24 -5.87 -6.11
C VAL A 5 0.92 -5.81 -4.75
N LEU A 6 1.45 -6.95 -4.31
CA LEU A 6 2.16 -7.07 -3.04
C LEU A 6 3.60 -6.66 -3.25
N THR A 7 4.10 -5.81 -2.36
CA THR A 7 5.51 -5.46 -2.35
C THR A 7 6.11 -5.70 -0.98
N CYS A 8 7.39 -6.06 -0.95
CA CYS A 8 8.17 -6.18 0.27
C CYS A 8 9.54 -5.52 0.07
N PHE A 9 10.30 -5.39 1.15
CA PHE A 9 11.65 -4.84 1.11
C PHE A 9 12.70 -5.91 1.33
N GLY A 10 13.85 -5.73 0.68
CA GLY A 10 15.02 -6.56 0.91
C GLY A 10 15.73 -6.27 2.25
N PRO A 11 16.87 -6.94 2.48
CA PRO A 11 17.82 -6.63 3.54
C PRO A 11 18.23 -5.15 3.58
N PHE A 12 18.45 -4.62 4.78
CA PHE A 12 18.85 -3.23 5.01
C PHE A 12 19.73 -3.10 6.25
N ALA A 13 20.73 -2.20 6.21
CA ALA A 13 21.59 -1.85 7.36
C ALA A 13 22.16 -3.06 8.12
N GLY A 14 22.66 -4.07 7.39
CA GLY A 14 23.23 -5.28 7.98
C GLY A 14 22.21 -6.29 8.50
N ILE A 15 20.91 -6.01 8.41
CA ILE A 15 19.84 -6.97 8.69
C ILE A 15 19.74 -7.92 7.50
N THR A 16 20.24 -9.14 7.67
CA THR A 16 20.32 -10.16 6.60
C THR A 16 18.97 -10.82 6.27
N SER A 17 17.94 -10.60 7.10
CA SER A 17 16.60 -11.15 6.91
C SER A 17 15.52 -10.10 7.19
N ASN A 18 14.81 -9.68 6.16
CA ASN A 18 13.63 -8.83 6.29
C ASN A 18 12.37 -9.71 6.40
N PRO A 19 11.57 -9.60 7.48
CA PRO A 19 10.34 -10.38 7.65
C PRO A 19 9.42 -10.32 6.43
N THR A 20 9.27 -9.14 5.83
CA THR A 20 8.34 -8.92 4.70
C THR A 20 8.73 -9.72 3.46
N GLN A 21 10.03 -9.83 3.18
CA GLN A 21 10.52 -10.65 2.07
C GLN A 21 10.28 -12.14 2.33
N THR A 22 10.44 -12.58 3.58
CA THR A 22 10.20 -13.98 3.96
C THR A 22 8.70 -14.33 3.88
N ILE A 23 7.81 -13.41 4.27
CA ILE A 23 6.36 -13.59 4.11
C ILE A 23 5.97 -13.82 2.64
N ILE A 24 6.58 -13.05 1.73
CA ILE A 24 6.27 -13.15 0.29
C ILE A 24 6.97 -14.33 -0.38
N TYR A 25 8.28 -14.49 -0.21
CA TYR A 25 9.11 -15.43 -0.99
C TYR A 25 9.63 -16.64 -0.20
N GLY A 26 9.45 -16.67 1.12
CA GLY A 26 9.87 -17.79 1.97
C GLY A 26 11.37 -17.88 2.24
N THR A 27 12.16 -16.93 1.73
CA THR A 27 13.62 -16.90 1.90
C THR A 27 14.14 -15.48 2.16
N PRO A 28 15.15 -15.33 3.04
CA PRO A 28 15.89 -14.08 3.25
C PRO A 28 16.69 -13.60 2.03
N CYS A 29 16.89 -14.44 1.02
CA CYS A 29 17.54 -14.09 -0.24
C CYS A 29 16.91 -14.89 -1.39
N PRO A 30 15.86 -14.35 -2.06
CA PRO A 30 15.28 -15.01 -3.21
C PRO A 30 16.26 -15.00 -4.40
N PRO A 31 16.26 -16.06 -5.23
CA PRO A 31 16.98 -16.02 -6.51
C PRO A 31 16.49 -14.86 -7.39
N HIS A 32 17.27 -14.50 -8.41
CA HIS A 32 16.86 -13.56 -9.45
C HIS A 32 16.59 -14.33 -10.76
N PRO A 33 15.35 -14.31 -11.31
CA PRO A 33 14.16 -13.65 -10.78
C PRO A 33 13.60 -14.32 -9.51
N PRO A 34 12.86 -13.59 -8.66
CA PRO A 34 12.23 -14.15 -7.46
C PRO A 34 11.37 -15.36 -7.78
N PRO A 35 11.22 -16.31 -6.84
CA PRO A 35 10.42 -17.49 -7.07
C PRO A 35 8.97 -17.07 -7.34
N SER A 36 8.32 -17.75 -8.28
CA SER A 36 6.89 -17.55 -8.57
C SER A 36 5.98 -17.94 -7.41
N CYS A 37 6.54 -18.55 -6.37
CA CYS A 37 5.80 -19.00 -5.21
C CYS A 37 6.60 -18.84 -3.91
N GLY A 38 5.92 -18.35 -2.88
CA GLY A 38 6.35 -18.34 -1.48
C GLY A 38 5.16 -18.48 -0.53
N PRO A 39 5.35 -18.29 0.79
CA PRO A 39 4.40 -18.67 1.83
C PRO A 39 3.00 -18.08 1.64
N ILE A 40 2.91 -16.77 1.36
CA ILE A 40 1.61 -16.12 1.13
C ILE A 40 0.89 -16.69 -0.10
N THR A 41 1.61 -16.95 -1.20
CA THR A 41 1.01 -17.52 -2.41
C THR A 41 0.61 -18.98 -2.25
N GLU A 42 1.37 -19.79 -1.49
CA GLU A 42 0.97 -21.16 -1.15
C GLU A 42 -0.26 -21.17 -0.24
N LEU A 43 -0.30 -20.27 0.76
CA LEU A 43 -1.47 -20.12 1.60
C LEU A 43 -2.71 -19.74 0.76
N LEU A 44 -2.58 -18.80 -0.17
CA LEU A 44 -3.68 -18.37 -1.04
C LEU A 44 -4.13 -19.46 -2.04
N LYS A 45 -3.26 -20.38 -2.45
CA LYS A 45 -3.66 -21.57 -3.22
C LYS A 45 -4.49 -22.54 -2.38
N SER A 46 -4.06 -22.77 -1.14
CA SER A 46 -4.73 -23.73 -0.24
C SER A 46 -6.02 -23.17 0.40
N ARG A 47 -6.05 -21.85 0.63
CA ARG A 47 -7.15 -21.09 1.22
C ARG A 47 -7.40 -19.81 0.41
N PRO A 48 -8.04 -19.94 -0.78
CA PRO A 48 -8.35 -18.81 -1.65
C PRO A 48 -9.12 -17.70 -0.95
N LEU A 49 -9.05 -16.48 -1.49
CA LEU A 49 -9.92 -15.38 -1.05
C LEU A 49 -11.37 -15.65 -1.49
N SER A 50 -12.35 -15.09 -0.78
CA SER A 50 -13.76 -15.24 -1.13
C SER A 50 -14.12 -14.63 -2.50
N HIS A 51 -13.48 -13.52 -2.86
CA HIS A 51 -13.75 -12.85 -4.14
C HIS A 51 -13.35 -13.74 -5.33
N PRO A 52 -14.24 -13.98 -6.32
CA PRO A 52 -14.09 -15.04 -7.32
C PRO A 52 -12.96 -14.82 -8.34
N HIS A 53 -12.54 -13.58 -8.56
CA HIS A 53 -11.53 -13.22 -9.56
C HIS A 53 -10.44 -12.33 -8.96
N VAL A 54 -9.46 -12.96 -8.32
CA VAL A 54 -8.29 -12.30 -7.72
C VAL A 54 -7.00 -12.68 -8.46
N GLN A 55 -6.21 -11.68 -8.83
CA GLN A 55 -4.83 -11.84 -9.32
C GLN A 55 -3.84 -11.29 -8.30
N ILE A 56 -2.68 -11.93 -8.19
CA ILE A 56 -1.68 -11.61 -7.18
C ILE A 56 -0.33 -11.48 -7.88
N HIS A 57 0.30 -10.32 -7.69
CA HIS A 57 1.63 -10.01 -8.21
C HIS A 57 2.53 -9.61 -7.06
N THR A 58 3.76 -10.10 -7.05
CA THR A 58 4.71 -9.88 -5.96
C THR A 58 5.96 -9.18 -6.49
N TYR A 59 6.45 -8.18 -5.75
CA TYR A 59 7.65 -7.42 -6.11
C TYR A 59 8.56 -7.18 -4.91
N LEU A 60 9.86 -7.36 -5.12
CA LEU A 60 10.88 -6.96 -4.15
C LEU A 60 11.34 -5.54 -4.47
N LEU A 61 11.10 -4.60 -3.55
CA LEU A 61 11.55 -3.22 -3.68
C LEU A 61 12.95 -3.06 -3.08
N PRO A 62 13.86 -2.33 -3.77
CA PRO A 62 15.11 -1.90 -3.17
C PRO A 62 14.86 -1.00 -1.96
N VAL A 63 15.74 -1.06 -0.96
CA VAL A 63 15.68 -0.18 0.20
C VAL A 63 16.43 1.12 -0.10
N SER A 64 15.96 1.84 -1.12
CA SER A 64 16.49 3.15 -1.50
C SER A 64 15.46 4.03 -2.21
N ILE A 65 15.62 5.35 -2.14
CA ILE A 65 14.75 6.32 -2.82
C ILE A 65 14.77 6.09 -4.34
N SER A 66 15.97 6.02 -4.93
CA SER A 66 16.18 5.78 -6.36
C SER A 66 15.58 4.45 -6.79
N GLY A 67 15.83 3.39 -6.03
CA GLY A 67 15.36 2.06 -6.33
C GLY A 67 13.83 1.93 -6.24
N VAL A 68 13.20 2.46 -5.20
CA VAL A 68 11.74 2.51 -5.08
C VAL A 68 11.14 3.34 -6.22
N THR A 69 11.72 4.50 -6.52
CA THR A 69 11.21 5.39 -7.59
C THR A 69 11.18 4.69 -8.94
N SER A 70 12.30 4.05 -9.30
CA SER A 70 12.43 3.30 -10.55
C SER A 70 11.47 2.11 -10.57
N ALA A 71 11.51 1.25 -9.54
CA ALA A 71 10.71 0.04 -9.48
C ALA A 71 9.20 0.34 -9.50
N MET A 72 8.75 1.30 -8.69
CA MET A 72 7.33 1.68 -8.66
C MET A 72 6.86 2.33 -9.94
N SER A 73 7.73 3.01 -10.70
CA SER A 73 7.37 3.49 -12.05
C SER A 73 7.01 2.32 -12.98
N ASP A 74 7.88 1.29 -13.02
CA ASP A 74 7.68 0.13 -13.88
C ASP A 74 6.48 -0.73 -13.44
N ILE A 75 6.34 -0.95 -12.13
CA ILE A 75 5.22 -1.70 -11.54
C ILE A 75 3.90 -0.99 -11.82
N PHE A 76 3.85 0.34 -11.62
CA PHE A 76 2.63 1.10 -11.84
C PHE A 76 2.22 1.11 -13.31
N ASN A 77 3.16 1.34 -14.24
CA ASN A 77 2.89 1.31 -15.68
C ASN A 77 2.38 -0.05 -16.18
N ARG A 78 2.78 -1.14 -15.51
CA ARG A 78 2.34 -2.50 -15.84
C ARG A 78 0.90 -2.76 -15.41
N HIS A 79 0.51 -2.28 -14.24
CA HIS A 79 -0.76 -2.64 -13.60
C HIS A 79 -1.88 -1.63 -13.78
N CYS A 80 -1.50 -0.38 -14.03
CA CYS A 80 -2.42 0.72 -14.34
C CYS A 80 -2.13 1.25 -15.76
N PRO A 81 -2.28 0.42 -16.82
CA PRO A 81 -2.19 0.91 -18.18
C PRO A 81 -3.35 1.88 -18.46
N TYR A 82 -3.20 2.75 -19.46
CA TYR A 82 -4.27 3.64 -19.90
C TYR A 82 -5.57 2.84 -20.18
N PRO A 83 -6.76 3.46 -19.96
CA PRO A 83 -8.04 2.76 -19.97
C PRO A 83 -8.24 1.92 -21.24
N CYS A 84 -8.42 0.61 -21.04
CA CYS A 84 -8.84 -0.31 -22.08
C CYS A 84 -10.33 -0.64 -21.90
N LEU A 85 -11.09 -0.57 -22.99
CA LEU A 85 -12.54 -0.74 -23.00
C LEU A 85 -12.98 -2.11 -22.45
N GLY A 86 -13.96 -2.12 -21.54
CA GLY A 86 -14.86 -3.26 -21.35
C GLY A 86 -14.88 -3.97 -20.00
N THR A 87 -13.96 -3.70 -19.06
CA THR A 87 -13.97 -4.32 -17.72
C THR A 87 -13.44 -3.40 -16.63
N THR A 88 -14.17 -3.27 -15.52
CA THR A 88 -13.65 -2.64 -14.29
C THR A 88 -12.65 -3.57 -13.60
N ARG A 89 -11.46 -3.04 -13.32
CA ARG A 89 -10.40 -3.71 -12.57
C ARG A 89 -9.99 -2.83 -11.41
N THR A 90 -9.94 -3.41 -10.21
CA THR A 90 -9.42 -2.71 -9.03
C THR A 90 -8.03 -3.23 -8.71
N VAL A 91 -7.05 -2.34 -8.65
CA VAL A 91 -5.66 -2.63 -8.33
C VAL A 91 -5.36 -2.14 -6.92
N VAL A 92 -4.95 -3.05 -6.05
CA VAL A 92 -4.58 -2.77 -4.67
C VAL A 92 -3.08 -2.95 -4.51
N PHE A 93 -2.37 -1.84 -4.34
CA PHE A 93 -0.97 -1.85 -3.95
C PHE A 93 -0.87 -2.08 -2.44
N LEU A 94 -0.59 -3.32 -2.03
CA LEU A 94 -0.37 -3.69 -0.63
C LEU A 94 1.15 -3.75 -0.35
N HIS A 95 1.66 -2.70 0.27
CA HIS A 95 3.07 -2.60 0.62
C HIS A 95 3.32 -3.18 2.02
N LEU A 96 4.31 -4.06 2.15
CA LEU A 96 4.74 -4.64 3.41
C LEU A 96 6.08 -4.03 3.83
N GLY A 97 6.13 -3.48 5.05
CA GLY A 97 7.37 -3.02 5.70
C GLY A 97 7.56 -3.65 7.07
N VAL A 98 8.79 -3.79 7.53
CA VAL A 98 9.06 -4.21 8.92
C VAL A 98 9.11 -2.98 9.83
N ASP A 99 8.34 -2.98 10.91
CA ASP A 99 8.50 -1.99 11.97
C ASP A 99 9.63 -2.41 12.91
N GLY A 100 10.84 -1.97 12.58
CA GLY A 100 12.04 -2.26 13.35
C GLY A 100 12.07 -1.63 14.74
N SER A 101 11.17 -0.68 15.03
CA SER A 101 11.13 0.04 16.30
C SER A 101 10.45 -0.75 17.42
N GLN A 102 9.67 -1.78 17.08
CA GLN A 102 9.04 -2.65 18.06
C GLN A 102 10.09 -3.54 18.74
N ALA A 103 9.98 -3.65 20.07
CA ALA A 103 10.88 -4.42 20.92
C ALA A 103 10.15 -4.88 22.20
N PRO A 104 10.67 -5.90 22.91
CA PRO A 104 10.12 -6.32 24.19
C PRO A 104 10.09 -5.15 25.20
N PRO A 105 9.09 -5.09 26.11
CA PRO A 105 8.11 -6.12 26.47
C PRO A 105 6.86 -6.16 25.56
N SER A 106 6.77 -5.35 24.50
CA SER A 106 5.70 -5.48 23.53
C SER A 106 5.76 -6.85 22.85
N GLN A 107 4.60 -7.49 22.65
CA GLN A 107 4.46 -8.72 21.86
C GLN A 107 4.50 -8.46 20.34
N GLY A 108 4.61 -7.19 19.93
CA GLY A 108 4.51 -6.75 18.55
C GLY A 108 3.06 -6.52 18.12
N ALA A 109 2.87 -5.63 17.15
CA ALA A 109 1.59 -5.30 16.55
C ALA A 109 1.73 -5.08 15.04
N PHE A 110 0.72 -5.50 14.31
CA PHE A 110 0.48 -5.14 12.92
C PHE A 110 -0.09 -3.73 12.86
N LYS A 111 0.52 -2.87 12.05
CA LYS A 111 0.06 -1.49 11.85
C LYS A 111 -0.37 -1.29 10.41
N LEU A 112 -1.66 -1.03 10.22
CA LEU A 112 -2.18 -0.58 8.93
C LEU A 112 -2.10 0.95 8.88
N GLU A 113 -1.28 1.46 7.97
CA GLU A 113 -1.03 2.89 7.87
C GLU A 113 -2.20 3.60 7.19
N ARG A 114 -2.79 4.58 7.86
CA ARG A 114 -3.83 5.45 7.30
C ARG A 114 -3.25 6.39 6.25
N ARG A 115 -1.98 6.79 6.35
CA ARG A 115 -1.46 7.86 5.50
C ARG A 115 0.05 7.79 5.30
N GLY A 116 0.49 8.26 4.14
CA GLY A 116 1.88 8.60 3.86
C GLY A 116 2.04 10.11 3.85
N TYR A 117 3.11 10.64 4.45
CA TYR A 117 3.44 12.06 4.48
C TYR A 117 4.40 12.44 3.36
N ASN A 118 4.29 13.68 2.88
CA ASN A 118 5.19 14.31 1.92
C ASN A 118 6.54 14.70 2.54
N ASN A 119 7.17 13.79 3.29
CA ASN A 119 8.39 14.09 4.01
C ASN A 119 9.33 12.88 4.02
N ALA A 120 10.51 13.08 3.44
CA ALA A 120 11.65 12.19 3.56
C ALA A 120 12.61 12.72 4.63
N THR A 121 12.63 12.04 5.79
CA THR A 121 13.56 12.31 6.90
C THR A 121 14.13 10.99 7.40
N PHE A 122 15.29 10.61 6.84
CA PHE A 122 15.88 9.30 7.00
C PHE A 122 16.87 9.34 8.17
N ARG A 123 16.56 8.62 9.26
CA ARG A 123 17.45 8.56 10.46
C ARG A 123 18.80 7.90 10.19
N VAL A 124 18.84 7.04 9.18
CA VAL A 124 20.01 6.32 8.69
C VAL A 124 20.01 6.38 7.16
N PRO A 125 21.18 6.32 6.49
CA PRO A 125 21.22 6.31 5.03
C PRO A 125 20.51 5.06 4.48
N ASP A 126 19.88 5.21 3.32
CA ASP A 126 19.34 4.08 2.56
C ASP A 126 20.49 3.26 1.91
N ASN A 127 20.15 2.18 1.19
CA ASN A 127 21.17 1.31 0.58
C ASN A 127 21.98 1.99 -0.55
N ASP A 128 21.50 3.11 -1.10
CA ASP A 128 22.22 3.92 -2.10
C ASP A 128 22.97 5.10 -1.44
N GLY A 129 22.91 5.20 -0.10
CA GLY A 129 23.59 6.24 0.68
C GLY A 129 22.79 7.52 0.88
N ALA A 130 21.55 7.61 0.41
CA ALA A 130 20.73 8.81 0.57
C ALA A 130 20.21 8.91 2.02
N GLN A 131 20.38 10.07 2.64
CA GLN A 131 19.91 10.36 3.99
C GLN A 131 19.24 11.75 4.05
N PRO A 132 18.13 11.96 3.34
CA PRO A 132 17.45 13.26 3.33
C PRO A 132 16.95 13.63 4.73
N THR A 133 16.88 14.93 5.00
CA THR A 133 16.32 15.51 6.23
C THR A 133 15.35 16.62 5.85
N ASN A 134 14.09 16.50 6.24
CA ASN A 134 13.01 17.45 5.90
C ASN A 134 12.93 17.77 4.40
N GLN A 135 13.17 16.77 3.55
CA GLN A 135 13.02 16.96 2.10
C GLN A 135 11.61 16.55 1.68
N PRO A 136 10.90 17.39 0.91
CA PRO A 136 9.60 17.00 0.36
C PRO A 136 9.80 15.91 -0.69
N ILE A 137 8.87 14.97 -0.72
CA ILE A 137 8.83 13.89 -1.72
C ILE A 137 8.25 14.42 -3.05
N ASP A 138 7.24 15.29 -2.93
CA ASP A 138 6.60 16.09 -3.97
C ASP A 138 6.92 17.57 -3.67
N GLN A 139 7.67 18.20 -4.58
CA GLN A 139 8.18 19.57 -4.41
C GLN A 139 7.07 20.62 -4.46
N ASP A 140 5.91 20.28 -5.01
CA ASP A 140 4.78 21.20 -5.18
C ASP A 140 3.85 21.23 -3.96
N GLN A 141 4.20 20.51 -2.89
CA GLN A 141 3.37 20.32 -1.70
C GLN A 141 4.16 20.55 -0.41
N GLY A 142 3.47 20.94 0.67
CA GLY A 142 4.08 21.10 2.00
C GLY A 142 4.52 19.76 2.62
N LEU A 143 5.44 19.80 3.59
CA LEU A 143 5.99 18.60 4.26
C LEU A 143 4.97 17.83 5.12
N ASP A 144 3.94 18.52 5.59
CA ASP A 144 2.85 17.99 6.42
C ASP A 144 1.65 17.50 5.60
N CYS A 145 1.66 17.76 4.28
CA CYS A 145 0.71 17.17 3.35
C CYS A 145 0.83 15.65 3.39
N TYR A 146 -0.29 14.96 3.30
CA TYR A 146 -0.33 13.51 3.29
C TYR A 146 -1.30 12.99 2.25
N LEU A 147 -1.16 11.70 1.92
CA LEU A 147 -2.10 10.96 1.07
C LEU A 147 -2.64 9.77 1.86
N GLY A 148 -3.97 9.64 1.89
CA GLY A 148 -4.66 8.56 2.59
C GLY A 148 -4.50 7.20 1.89
N SER A 149 -4.47 6.14 2.69
CA SER A 149 -4.53 4.73 2.27
C SER A 149 -5.97 4.29 2.04
N LEU A 150 -6.18 3.40 1.07
CA LEU A 150 -7.51 2.88 0.70
C LEU A 150 -8.55 4.00 0.49
N CYS A 151 -8.12 5.12 -0.09
CA CYS A 151 -8.99 6.22 -0.42
C CYS A 151 -9.25 6.25 -1.92
N SER A 152 -10.47 6.59 -2.31
CA SER A 152 -10.67 7.16 -3.64
C SER A 152 -10.07 8.56 -3.61
N TYR A 153 -8.98 8.79 -4.35
CA TYR A 153 -8.55 10.15 -4.64
C TYR A 153 -9.58 10.76 -5.60
N SER A 154 -10.66 11.35 -5.07
CA SER A 154 -11.52 12.26 -5.82
C SER A 154 -10.78 13.58 -5.98
N ASN A 155 -11.08 14.29 -7.08
CA ASN A 155 -10.60 15.64 -7.35
C ASN A 155 -11.23 16.70 -6.41
N ASP A 156 -11.60 16.32 -5.18
CA ASP A 156 -12.09 17.28 -4.20
C ASP A 156 -10.94 18.23 -3.87
N SER A 157 -10.92 19.33 -4.61
CA SER A 157 -10.54 20.63 -4.15
C SER A 157 -11.32 20.89 -2.86
N GLU A 158 -10.85 20.37 -1.74
CA GLU A 158 -11.20 20.91 -0.45
C GLU A 158 -10.72 22.36 -0.49
N SER A 159 -11.72 23.23 -0.54
CA SER A 159 -11.63 24.67 -0.47
C SER A 159 -10.51 25.07 0.49
N SER A 160 -9.49 25.70 -0.07
CA SER A 160 -8.61 26.59 0.66
C SER A 160 -9.48 27.57 1.46
N GLU A 161 -9.59 27.37 2.77
CA GLU A 161 -9.75 28.54 3.63
C GLU A 161 -8.48 29.38 3.45
N GLU A 162 -8.65 30.60 2.97
CA GLU A 162 -7.58 31.57 2.76
C GLU A 162 -6.70 31.66 4.02
N GLY A 163 -5.48 31.11 3.94
CA GLY A 163 -4.46 31.21 5.00
C GLY A 163 -3.90 29.89 5.54
N SER A 164 -4.42 28.72 5.14
CA SER A 164 -3.84 27.42 5.52
C SER A 164 -3.21 26.73 4.30
N THR A 165 -1.89 26.58 4.30
CA THR A 165 -1.11 25.88 3.24
C THR A 165 -1.20 24.35 3.32
N THR A 166 -2.26 23.79 3.90
CA THR A 166 -2.37 22.33 4.12
C THR A 166 -3.59 21.74 3.41
N PRO A 167 -3.43 21.11 2.24
CA PRO A 167 -4.44 20.23 1.68
C PRO A 167 -4.57 18.99 2.58
N ARG A 168 -5.69 18.88 3.32
CA ARG A 168 -6.01 17.76 4.23
C ARG A 168 -6.67 16.59 3.50
N THR A 169 -6.09 16.11 2.40
CA THR A 169 -6.89 15.23 1.53
C THR A 169 -6.98 13.77 2.01
N SER A 170 -8.23 13.42 2.37
CA SER A 170 -8.85 12.13 2.68
C SER A 170 -8.49 11.45 4.00
N ALA A 171 -9.49 11.36 4.90
CA ALA A 171 -9.52 10.34 5.94
C ALA A 171 -9.47 8.94 5.29
N SER A 172 -8.94 7.95 6.00
CA SER A 172 -8.89 6.54 5.55
C SER A 172 -9.91 5.67 6.29
N PRO A 173 -11.23 5.92 6.13
CA PRO A 173 -12.26 5.18 6.86
C PRO A 173 -12.28 3.69 6.50
N LEU A 174 -11.81 3.33 5.30
CA LEU A 174 -11.64 1.92 4.91
C LEU A 174 -10.52 1.24 5.70
N VAL A 175 -9.45 1.95 6.07
CA VAL A 175 -8.42 1.40 6.98
C VAL A 175 -9.00 1.17 8.37
N ASP A 176 -9.80 2.11 8.89
CA ASP A 176 -10.45 1.95 10.19
C ASP A 176 -11.45 0.79 10.22
N SER A 177 -12.22 0.63 9.15
CA SER A 177 -13.16 -0.47 8.97
C SER A 177 -12.41 -1.81 8.87
N LEU A 178 -11.33 -1.85 8.08
CA LEU A 178 -10.47 -3.02 7.94
C LEU A 178 -9.86 -3.44 9.28
N VAL A 179 -9.29 -2.49 10.03
CA VAL A 179 -8.71 -2.75 11.35
C VAL A 179 -9.78 -3.25 12.32
N SER A 180 -10.95 -2.64 12.34
CA SER A 180 -12.06 -3.06 13.20
C SER A 180 -12.48 -4.50 12.92
N ASN A 181 -12.56 -4.89 11.65
CA ASN A 181 -12.86 -6.26 11.24
C ASN A 181 -11.74 -7.23 11.64
N LEU A 182 -10.47 -6.89 11.39
CA LEU A 182 -9.32 -7.73 11.75
C LEU A 182 -9.17 -7.91 13.26
N LYS A 183 -9.52 -6.91 14.07
CA LYS A 183 -9.52 -6.97 15.53
C LYS A 183 -10.43 -8.07 16.09
N THR A 184 -11.48 -8.47 15.37
CA THR A 184 -12.35 -9.58 15.80
C THR A 184 -11.59 -10.91 15.92
N LYS A 185 -10.52 -11.11 15.11
CA LYS A 185 -9.67 -12.30 15.13
C LYS A 185 -8.37 -12.08 15.90
N TYR A 186 -7.76 -10.90 15.78
CA TYR A 186 -6.39 -10.64 16.25
C TYR A 186 -6.31 -9.76 17.50
N GLY A 187 -7.43 -9.18 17.96
CA GLY A 187 -7.48 -8.34 19.16
C GLY A 187 -6.48 -7.17 19.10
N ASP A 188 -5.72 -6.98 20.18
CA ASP A 188 -4.76 -5.88 20.32
C ASP A 188 -3.48 -6.04 19.47
N LEU A 189 -3.35 -7.13 18.71
CA LEU A 189 -2.24 -7.30 17.76
C LEU A 189 -2.39 -6.43 16.50
N VAL A 190 -3.52 -5.74 16.30
CA VAL A 190 -3.79 -4.95 15.09
C VAL A 190 -4.20 -3.54 15.46
N GLU A 191 -3.57 -2.57 14.83
CA GLU A 191 -3.93 -1.16 14.99
C GLU A 191 -3.86 -0.41 13.67
N ALA A 192 -4.63 0.68 13.59
CA ALA A 192 -4.47 1.69 12.56
C ALA A 192 -3.40 2.67 13.04
N SER A 193 -2.45 2.98 12.17
CA SER A 193 -1.34 3.90 12.44
C SER A 193 -1.43 5.12 11.55
N ASP A 194 -1.05 6.28 12.10
CA ASP A 194 -0.98 7.53 11.35
C ASP A 194 0.44 7.86 10.90
N ASP A 195 1.43 7.03 11.23
CA ASP A 195 2.83 7.31 10.99
C ASP A 195 3.56 6.08 10.45
N ALA A 196 3.67 6.01 9.11
CA ALA A 196 4.49 5.02 8.41
C ALA A 196 6.01 5.26 8.59
N GLY A 197 6.40 6.12 9.54
CA GLY A 197 7.73 6.64 9.72
C GLY A 197 8.07 7.73 8.71
N ARG A 198 9.36 8.04 8.58
CA ARG A 198 9.88 8.99 7.57
C ARG A 198 10.99 8.37 6.72
N PHE A 199 11.05 7.04 6.67
CA PHE A 199 12.02 6.27 5.89
C PHE A 199 11.42 5.75 4.57
N VAL A 200 11.98 4.71 3.94
CA VAL A 200 11.52 4.19 2.65
C VAL A 200 10.08 3.68 2.65
N CYS A 201 9.53 3.28 3.81
CA CYS A 201 8.14 2.83 3.95
C CYS A 201 7.17 3.98 3.62
N ASN A 202 7.31 5.11 4.31
CA ASN A 202 6.56 6.33 4.05
C ASN A 202 6.79 6.85 2.62
N TYR A 203 8.04 6.82 2.14
CA TYR A 203 8.36 7.21 0.77
C TYR A 203 7.58 6.37 -0.25
N THR A 204 7.52 5.05 -0.05
CA THR A 204 6.80 4.14 -0.93
C THR A 204 5.30 4.42 -0.88
N LEU A 205 4.69 4.50 0.31
CA LEU A 205 3.26 4.78 0.44
C LEU A 205 2.87 6.11 -0.22
N TYR A 206 3.59 7.19 0.09
CA TYR A 206 3.29 8.52 -0.48
C TYR A 206 3.48 8.55 -1.99
N THR A 207 4.58 8.01 -2.51
CA THR A 207 4.84 8.03 -3.95
C THR A 207 3.91 7.11 -4.75
N THR A 208 3.40 6.02 -4.18
CA THR A 208 2.35 5.21 -4.82
C THR A 208 1.04 5.99 -4.86
N GLY A 209 0.62 6.59 -3.74
CA GLY A 209 -0.58 7.44 -3.68
C GLY A 209 -0.53 8.59 -4.70
N ARG A 210 0.62 9.26 -4.81
CA ARG A 210 0.83 10.34 -5.79
C ARG A 210 0.62 9.85 -7.22
N ARG A 211 1.20 8.69 -7.59
CA ARG A 211 1.02 8.09 -8.92
C ARG A 211 -0.44 7.73 -9.20
N ILE A 212 -1.17 7.22 -8.21
CA ILE A 212 -2.61 6.92 -8.33
C ILE A 212 -3.38 8.22 -8.61
N ARG A 213 -3.13 9.27 -7.82
CA ARG A 213 -3.76 10.59 -8.01
C ARG A 213 -3.50 11.15 -9.41
N GLU A 214 -2.25 11.16 -9.86
CA GLU A 214 -1.85 11.63 -11.19
C GLU A 214 -2.48 10.80 -12.32
N TYR A 215 -2.57 9.48 -12.13
CA TYR A 215 -3.22 8.59 -13.08
C TYR A 215 -4.69 8.93 -13.24
N LYS A 216 -5.42 9.13 -12.12
CA LYS A 216 -6.83 9.52 -12.15
C LYS A 216 -7.03 10.85 -12.87
N SER A 217 -6.24 11.88 -12.55
CA SER A 217 -6.33 13.18 -13.23
C SER A 217 -6.14 13.06 -14.74
N LYS A 218 -5.17 12.26 -15.21
CA LYS A 218 -4.94 12.04 -16.66
C LYS A 218 -6.07 11.28 -17.34
N VAL A 219 -6.70 10.32 -16.65
CA VAL A 219 -7.85 9.58 -17.18
C VAL A 219 -9.05 10.50 -17.35
N GLU A 220 -9.27 11.41 -16.40
CA GLU A 220 -10.35 12.41 -16.46
C GLU A 220 -10.10 13.48 -17.55
N GLU A 221 -8.86 13.97 -17.69
CA GLU A 221 -8.48 14.96 -18.71
C GLU A 221 -8.43 14.39 -20.14
N GLY A 222 -8.05 13.12 -20.28
CA GLY A 222 -7.92 12.43 -21.58
C GLY A 222 -9.23 11.88 -22.16
N GLY A 223 -10.32 11.87 -21.38
CA GLY A 223 -11.66 11.49 -21.81
C GLY A 223 -12.39 12.66 -22.48
N GLY A 224 -12.33 12.72 -23.82
CA GLY A 224 -12.92 13.79 -24.61
C GLY A 224 -14.42 14.04 -24.39
N GLY A 225 -14.84 15.28 -24.62
CA GLY A 225 -16.23 15.75 -24.57
C GLY A 225 -17.17 15.05 -25.55
N GLY A 226 -17.62 13.85 -25.21
CA GLY A 226 -18.77 13.19 -25.80
C GLY A 226 -19.90 13.13 -24.78
N GLY A 227 -20.94 13.96 -24.96
CA GLY A 227 -22.24 13.73 -24.31
C GLY A 227 -22.84 12.44 -24.85
N GLY A 228 -22.59 11.33 -24.15
CA GLY A 228 -23.13 10.02 -24.45
C GLY A 228 -22.96 9.11 -23.25
N ASP A 229 -24.03 8.41 -22.89
CA ASP A 229 -24.22 7.61 -21.67
C ASP A 229 -23.38 6.31 -21.63
N GLY A 230 -22.12 6.37 -22.05
CA GLY A 230 -21.19 5.26 -22.07
C GLY A 230 -20.23 5.31 -20.88
N GLU A 231 -20.55 4.58 -19.80
CA GLU A 231 -19.64 4.33 -18.67
C GLU A 231 -18.31 3.73 -19.15
N GLY A 232 -17.28 4.56 -19.28
CA GLY A 232 -15.90 4.10 -19.45
C GLY A 232 -15.43 3.40 -18.17
N LYS A 233 -15.61 2.07 -18.09
CA LYS A 233 -15.12 1.24 -16.99
C LYS A 233 -13.59 1.19 -16.99
N GLY A 234 -12.96 2.01 -16.15
CA GLY A 234 -11.50 2.16 -16.04
C GLY A 234 -10.85 1.28 -14.96
N VAL A 235 -9.52 1.42 -14.83
CA VAL A 235 -8.76 0.85 -13.70
C VAL A 235 -8.94 1.74 -12.48
N GLU A 236 -9.49 1.20 -11.42
CA GLU A 236 -9.47 1.83 -10.10
C GLU A 236 -8.21 1.37 -9.37
N ALA A 237 -7.43 2.29 -8.79
CA ALA A 237 -6.23 1.95 -8.06
C ALA A 237 -6.26 2.54 -6.65
N MET A 238 -5.75 1.78 -5.69
CA MET A 238 -5.60 2.21 -4.30
C MET A 238 -4.33 1.62 -3.69
N THR A 239 -3.84 2.24 -2.62
CA THR A 239 -2.63 1.80 -1.92
C THR A 239 -2.89 1.69 -0.42
N VAL A 240 -2.20 0.76 0.21
CA VAL A 240 -2.15 0.63 1.67
C VAL A 240 -0.78 0.09 2.07
N PHE A 241 -0.33 0.50 3.25
CA PHE A 241 0.92 0.01 3.81
C PHE A 241 0.63 -0.74 5.10
N LEU A 242 1.20 -1.93 5.22
CA LEU A 242 1.16 -2.77 6.40
C LEU A 242 2.57 -2.89 6.98
N HIS A 243 2.75 -2.34 8.17
CA HIS A 243 3.92 -2.63 8.98
C HIS A 243 3.70 -3.91 9.79
N VAL A 244 4.66 -4.82 9.68
CA VAL A 244 4.70 -6.07 10.45
C VAL A 244 5.84 -6.03 11.47
N PRO A 245 5.69 -6.67 12.64
CA PRO A 245 6.77 -6.76 13.62
C PRO A 245 7.90 -7.70 13.17
N LYS A 246 9.02 -7.68 13.88
CA LYS A 246 10.08 -8.70 13.72
C LYS A 246 9.55 -10.09 14.08
N PHE A 247 10.08 -11.13 13.44
CA PHE A 247 9.70 -12.52 13.76
C PHE A 247 10.02 -12.95 15.19
N GLU A 248 10.97 -12.28 15.84
CA GLU A 248 11.30 -12.47 17.27
C GLU A 248 10.13 -12.07 18.19
N LEU A 249 9.29 -11.13 17.77
CA LEU A 249 8.12 -10.69 18.53
C LEU A 249 6.89 -11.51 18.15
N LEU A 250 6.69 -11.72 16.85
CA LEU A 250 5.52 -12.41 16.33
C LEU A 250 5.90 -13.31 15.15
N GLY A 251 5.69 -14.62 15.29
CA GLY A 251 6.23 -15.62 14.37
C GLY A 251 5.78 -15.46 12.91
N GLY A 252 6.57 -15.96 11.96
CA GLY A 252 6.30 -15.77 10.53
C GLY A 252 4.97 -16.36 10.04
N GLU A 253 4.55 -17.50 10.58
CA GLU A 253 3.30 -18.16 10.17
C GLU A 253 2.08 -17.28 10.43
N ILE A 254 1.96 -16.70 11.63
CA ILE A 254 0.86 -15.79 11.97
C ILE A 254 0.91 -14.50 11.12
N GLN A 255 2.10 -14.02 10.75
CA GLN A 255 2.22 -12.86 9.85
C GLN A 255 1.77 -13.19 8.41
N VAL A 256 2.07 -14.39 7.91
CA VAL A 256 1.57 -14.85 6.60
C VAL A 256 0.04 -14.98 6.62
N GLU A 257 -0.53 -15.55 7.69
CA GLU A 257 -1.97 -15.61 7.87
C GLU A 257 -2.59 -14.21 7.91
N PHE A 258 -1.97 -13.30 8.64
CA PHE A 258 -2.43 -11.93 8.78
C PHE A 258 -2.47 -11.19 7.43
N VAL A 259 -1.43 -11.33 6.59
CA VAL A 259 -1.43 -10.73 5.24
C VAL A 259 -2.58 -11.27 4.39
N ARG A 260 -2.85 -12.58 4.44
CA ARG A 260 -3.99 -13.18 3.72
C ARG A 260 -5.32 -12.62 4.23
N ASP A 261 -5.47 -12.42 5.54
CA ASP A 261 -6.70 -11.89 6.12
C ASP A 261 -6.88 -10.38 5.87
N VAL A 262 -5.79 -9.63 5.74
CA VAL A 262 -5.82 -8.24 5.25
C VAL A 262 -6.35 -8.21 3.80
N MET A 263 -5.85 -9.07 2.92
CA MET A 263 -6.34 -9.17 1.54
C MET A 263 -7.84 -9.55 1.49
N GLU A 264 -8.25 -10.51 2.31
CA GLU A 264 -9.66 -10.90 2.45
C GLU A 264 -10.54 -9.74 2.94
N GLY A 265 -10.10 -9.02 3.98
CA GLY A 265 -10.82 -7.87 4.50
C GLY A 265 -10.96 -6.77 3.45
N ILE A 266 -9.93 -6.53 2.64
CA ILE A 266 -9.98 -5.59 1.52
C ILE A 266 -10.98 -6.06 0.46
N CYS A 267 -11.00 -7.34 0.11
CA CYS A 267 -12.03 -7.89 -0.80
C CYS A 267 -13.45 -7.61 -0.29
N GLY A 268 -13.72 -7.88 0.99
CA GLY A 268 -15.03 -7.62 1.59
C GLY A 268 -15.43 -6.14 1.59
N LEU A 269 -14.47 -5.23 1.76
CA LEU A 269 -14.72 -3.78 1.67
C LEU A 269 -15.07 -3.33 0.24
N MET A 270 -14.53 -4.00 -0.79
CA MET A 270 -14.82 -3.68 -2.19
C MET A 270 -16.16 -4.22 -2.67
N GLU A 271 -16.61 -5.35 -2.12
CA GLU A 271 -17.92 -5.92 -2.45
C GLU A 271 -19.06 -5.18 -1.73
N GLY A 272 -18.83 -4.71 -0.50
CA GLY A 272 -19.82 -3.97 0.30
C GLY A 272 -20.13 -2.55 -0.19
N GLY A 273 -19.44 -2.05 -1.21
CA GLY A 273 -19.67 -0.72 -1.80
C GLY A 273 -20.93 -0.62 -2.68
N GLU A 274 -21.55 -1.74 -3.08
CA GLU A 274 -22.76 -1.76 -3.91
C GLU A 274 -24.06 -2.06 -3.13
N GLU A 275 -24.00 -2.56 -1.89
CA GLU A 275 -25.19 -2.92 -1.08
C GLU A 275 -25.54 -1.88 0.02
N GLY A 276 -25.32 -0.60 -0.26
CA GLY A 276 -25.65 0.52 0.63
C GLY A 276 -26.80 1.41 0.19
N ALA A 277 -27.52 1.05 -0.88
CA ALA A 277 -28.66 1.81 -1.38
C ALA A 277 -29.78 0.87 -1.81
N LEU A 278 -30.46 0.24 -0.85
CA LEU A 278 -31.83 -0.29 -0.96
C LEU A 278 -32.28 -0.82 0.42
N ASN A 279 -32.87 0.07 1.22
CA ASN A 279 -34.17 -0.07 1.89
C ASN A 279 -34.37 1.06 2.91
#